data_AF-A0A4Y3IHE3-F1
#
_entry.id   AF-A0A4Y3IHE3-F1
#
_cell.length_a   1.000
_cell.length_b   1.000
_cell.length_c   1.000
_cell.angle_alpha   90.00
_cell.angle_beta   90.00
_cell.angle_gamma   90.00
#
_symmetry.space_group_name_H-M   'P 1'
#
loop_
_entity.id
_entity.type
_entity.pdbx_description
1 polymer ?
#
loop_
_entity_poly.entity_id
_entity_poly.type
_entity_poly.pdbx_seq_one_letter_code
_entity_poly.pdbx_strand_id
1 'polypeptide(L)'
;MYRISELAQKVGLSRTALLYYEKLELISGVRLENGYRVYSDKDVQRVLLIQTLQAAGLTLKECKGCLEAKINRTLLINRLGELDREIKQKQHSRGVLAALLGEGDHRAWHETANQLAPDAHLDWLIKQGFDEKEALRLKWLSKDMNEHQDYMTDFIKVFETLDRWGPGSEQSTLNALNSVPLNSRNILEIGSGKGLATTVLANNTQAKITVVDNEQSALDRLGERFTEDGISERINPVCASMTELPFAPESFDLIWAEGSAYIMGVESALKQWRPILENDGVLMFSDLVWFTDARTPEAQAFWKGEYPDMHSVATRLEQIKTAGYKVIEHFPLSQQAWENYFLPVKQRVSELLPSMPDSNALNDLAKEVSIYERYLDEFGYEMFIVQKAKK
;
A
#
# COMPACT_ATOMS: atom_id res chain seq x y z
N MET A 1 30.78 -24.52 52.88
CA MET A 1 31.83 -23.55 52.52
C MET A 1 32.61 -24.10 51.34
N TYR A 2 32.97 -23.26 50.37
CA TYR A 2 33.56 -23.64 49.09
C TYR A 2 34.89 -22.90 48.86
N ARG A 3 35.92 -23.58 48.39
CA ARG A 3 37.10 -22.93 47.80
C ARG A 3 36.72 -22.29 46.48
N ILE A 4 37.51 -21.33 46.00
CA ILE A 4 37.21 -20.61 44.74
C ILE A 4 37.05 -21.55 43.52
N SER A 5 37.77 -22.67 43.51
CA SER A 5 37.66 -23.71 42.48
C SER A 5 36.32 -24.45 42.50
N GLU A 6 35.81 -24.72 43.71
CA GLU A 6 34.54 -25.41 43.91
C GLU A 6 33.37 -24.46 43.64
N LEU A 7 33.51 -23.18 44.03
CA LEU A 7 32.56 -22.13 43.68
C LEU A 7 32.48 -21.93 42.16
N ALA A 8 33.63 -21.83 41.47
CA ALA A 8 33.72 -21.72 40.01
C ALA A 8 32.96 -22.84 39.30
N GLN A 9 33.19 -24.08 39.72
CA GLN A 9 32.50 -25.24 39.16
C GLN A 9 30.99 -25.19 39.41
N LYS A 10 30.57 -24.78 40.61
CA LYS A 10 29.16 -24.76 41.00
C LYS A 10 28.32 -23.72 40.25
N VAL A 11 28.92 -22.59 39.88
CA VAL A 11 28.24 -21.47 39.21
C VAL A 11 28.58 -21.34 37.71
N GLY A 12 29.41 -22.25 37.18
CA GLY A 12 29.80 -22.28 35.78
C GLY A 12 30.64 -21.08 35.33
N LEU A 13 31.40 -20.45 36.23
CA LEU A 13 32.28 -19.30 35.91
C LEU A 13 33.76 -19.67 36.05
N SER A 14 34.62 -18.93 35.34
CA SER A 14 36.07 -19.07 35.53
C SER A 14 36.50 -18.54 36.90
N ARG A 15 37.59 -19.10 37.46
CA ARG A 15 38.19 -18.58 38.71
C ARG A 15 38.53 -17.09 38.58
N THR A 16 39.02 -16.67 37.41
CA THR A 16 39.35 -15.27 37.12
C THR A 16 38.12 -14.37 37.18
N ALA A 17 36.97 -14.82 36.67
CA ALA A 17 35.72 -14.06 36.76
C ALA A 17 35.27 -13.89 38.23
N LEU A 18 35.37 -14.94 39.05
CA LEU A 18 35.04 -14.85 40.48
C LEU A 18 36.00 -13.95 41.26
N LEU A 19 37.30 -14.00 40.96
CA LEU A 19 38.28 -13.06 41.55
C LEU A 19 37.98 -11.61 41.14
N TYR A 20 37.52 -11.41 39.90
CA TYR A 20 37.09 -10.09 39.46
C TYR A 20 35.81 -9.63 40.18
N TYR A 21 34.85 -10.52 40.42
CA TYR A 21 33.65 -10.21 41.19
C TYR A 21 34.00 -9.86 42.64
N GLU A 22 34.95 -10.58 43.23
CA GLU A 22 35.48 -10.27 44.56
C GLU A 22 36.22 -8.92 44.59
N LYS A 23 37.01 -8.59 43.56
CA LYS A 23 37.64 -7.27 43.41
C LYS A 23 36.62 -6.14 43.32
N LEU A 24 35.45 -6.41 42.72
CA LEU A 24 34.32 -5.47 42.66
C LEU A 24 33.47 -5.49 43.94
N GLU A 25 33.83 -6.29 44.95
CA GLU A 25 33.11 -6.49 46.21
C GLU A 25 31.68 -7.02 46.00
N LEU A 26 31.46 -7.74 44.89
CA LEU A 26 30.19 -8.41 44.61
C LEU A 26 30.04 -9.68 45.47
N ILE A 27 31.16 -10.31 45.83
CA ILE A 27 31.27 -11.42 46.78
C ILE A 27 32.48 -11.19 47.67
N SER A 28 32.56 -11.86 48.82
CA SER A 28 33.71 -11.72 49.72
C SER A 28 34.06 -13.05 50.38
N GLY A 29 35.25 -13.58 50.08
CA GLY A 29 35.74 -14.80 50.71
C GLY A 29 36.26 -14.53 52.12
N VAL A 30 35.95 -15.40 53.06
CA VAL A 30 36.56 -15.39 54.40
C VAL A 30 37.88 -16.13 54.36
N ARG A 31 38.94 -15.56 54.92
CA ARG A 31 40.25 -16.21 54.98
C ARG A 31 40.34 -17.07 56.23
N LEU A 32 40.66 -18.34 56.06
CA LEU A 32 40.92 -19.28 57.15
C LEU A 32 42.36 -19.13 57.68
N GLU A 33 42.63 -19.67 58.87
CA GLU A 33 43.96 -19.66 59.50
C GLU A 33 45.04 -20.31 58.62
N ASN A 34 44.65 -21.26 57.78
CA ASN A 34 45.53 -21.92 56.80
C ASN A 34 45.79 -21.10 55.52
N GLY A 35 45.36 -19.84 55.47
CA GLY A 35 45.60 -18.90 54.38
C GLY A 35 44.66 -19.00 53.18
N TYR A 36 43.82 -20.05 53.10
CA TYR A 36 42.85 -20.24 52.01
C TYR A 36 41.61 -19.36 52.20
N ARG A 37 41.04 -18.88 51.07
CA ARG A 37 39.73 -18.22 51.04
C ARG A 37 38.61 -19.24 50.84
N VAL A 38 37.56 -19.09 51.63
CA VAL A 38 36.34 -19.90 51.51
C VAL A 38 35.11 -19.01 51.38
N TYR A 39 34.14 -19.48 50.60
CA TYR A 39 32.88 -18.81 50.30
C TYR A 39 31.71 -19.62 50.85
N SER A 40 30.66 -18.93 51.27
CA SER A 40 29.45 -19.53 51.85
C SER A 40 28.44 -19.92 50.77
N ASP A 41 27.38 -20.65 51.14
CA ASP A 41 26.23 -20.87 50.25
C ASP A 41 25.53 -19.56 49.86
N LYS A 42 25.60 -18.53 50.73
CA LYS A 42 25.08 -17.20 50.43
C LYS A 42 25.87 -16.54 49.29
N ASP A 43 27.19 -16.75 49.23
CA ASP A 43 28.01 -16.25 48.12
C ASP A 43 27.66 -16.96 46.80
N VAL A 44 27.39 -18.26 46.83
CA VAL A 44 26.89 -19.01 45.66
C VAL A 44 25.59 -18.39 45.16
N GLN A 45 24.59 -18.22 46.03
CA GLN A 45 23.32 -17.61 45.67
C GLN A 45 23.48 -16.18 45.14
N ARG A 46 24.42 -15.41 45.71
CA ARG A 46 24.72 -14.04 45.27
C ARG A 46 25.32 -14.02 43.87
N VAL A 47 26.23 -14.93 43.53
CA VAL A 47 26.77 -15.06 42.16
C VAL A 47 25.67 -15.44 41.18
N LEU A 48 24.81 -16.40 41.52
CA LEU A 48 23.70 -16.81 40.67
C LEU A 48 22.74 -15.65 40.39
N LEU A 49 22.42 -14.84 41.41
CA LEU A 49 21.61 -13.63 41.26
C LEU A 49 22.27 -12.60 40.33
N ILE A 50 23.59 -12.40 40.43
CA ILE A 50 24.33 -11.53 39.51
C ILE A 50 24.22 -12.05 38.07
N GLN A 51 24.34 -13.36 37.85
CA GLN A 51 24.19 -13.94 36.51
C GLN A 51 22.78 -13.71 35.95
N THR A 52 21.73 -13.82 36.77
CA THR A 52 20.36 -13.48 36.35
C THR A 52 20.23 -12.01 35.94
N LEU A 53 20.81 -11.09 36.71
CA LEU A 53 20.79 -9.65 36.38
C LEU A 53 21.60 -9.34 35.11
N GLN A 54 22.74 -9.99 34.91
CA GLN A 54 23.54 -9.84 33.69
C GLN A 54 22.83 -10.39 32.46
N ALA A 55 22.12 -11.51 32.59
CA ALA A 55 21.30 -12.07 31.51
C ALA A 55 20.15 -11.12 31.12
N ALA A 56 19.67 -10.28 32.04
CA ALA A 56 18.72 -9.20 31.78
C ALA A 56 19.37 -7.93 31.20
N GLY A 57 20.66 -7.95 30.87
CA GLY A 57 21.38 -6.85 30.23
C GLY A 57 22.04 -5.85 31.18
N LEU A 58 22.11 -6.13 32.49
CA LEU A 58 22.77 -5.24 33.45
C LEU A 58 24.28 -5.48 33.50
N THR A 59 25.04 -4.40 33.60
CA THR A 59 26.48 -4.44 33.86
C THR A 59 26.75 -4.85 35.32
N LEU A 60 27.97 -5.31 35.61
CA LEU A 60 28.37 -5.69 36.97
C LEU A 60 28.26 -4.56 37.99
N LYS A 61 28.47 -3.30 37.57
CA LYS A 61 28.32 -2.11 38.41
C LYS A 61 26.85 -1.89 38.79
N GLU A 62 25.94 -2.10 37.84
CA GLU A 62 24.49 -1.98 38.07
C GLU A 62 23.98 -3.15 38.91
N CYS A 63 24.48 -4.37 38.67
CA CYS A 63 24.21 -5.54 39.52
C CYS A 63 24.60 -5.28 40.98
N LYS A 64 25.78 -4.67 41.22
CA LYS A 64 26.20 -4.24 42.57
C LYS A 64 25.19 -3.27 43.19
N GLY A 65 24.76 -2.25 42.43
CA GLY A 65 23.75 -1.28 42.87
C GLY A 65 22.41 -1.93 43.25
N CYS A 66 21.96 -2.92 42.48
CA CYS A 66 20.76 -3.69 42.79
C CYS A 66 20.90 -4.50 44.09
N LEU A 67 22.05 -5.15 44.31
CA LEU A 67 22.32 -5.95 45.50
C LEU A 67 22.46 -5.11 46.79
N GLU A 68 22.80 -3.84 46.66
CA GLU A 68 22.94 -2.89 47.78
C GLU A 68 21.67 -2.07 48.04
N ALA A 69 20.52 -2.48 47.46
CA ALA A 69 19.24 -1.77 47.55
C ALA A 69 19.25 -0.32 47.02
N LYS A 70 20.27 0.05 46.22
CA LYS A 70 20.36 1.33 45.49
C LYS A 70 19.81 1.14 44.08
N ILE A 71 18.56 0.67 43.99
CA ILE A 71 17.94 0.38 42.70
C ILE A 71 17.63 1.71 42.00
N ASN A 72 18.36 2.00 40.92
CA ASN A 72 18.02 3.10 40.04
C ASN A 72 16.83 2.69 39.16
N ARG A 73 15.62 2.98 39.63
CA ARG A 73 14.38 2.62 38.93
C ARG A 73 14.32 3.20 37.52
N THR A 74 14.84 4.41 37.31
CA THR A 74 14.89 5.07 36.00
C THR A 74 15.77 4.30 35.02
N LEU A 75 16.93 3.80 35.46
CA LEU A 75 17.80 2.96 34.64
C LEU A 75 17.08 1.68 34.18
N LEU A 76 16.38 1.00 35.09
CA LEU A 76 15.65 -0.23 34.76
C LEU A 76 14.50 0.03 33.78
N ILE A 77 13.76 1.14 33.95
CA ILE A 77 12.70 1.55 33.02
C ILE A 77 13.28 1.80 31.63
N ASN A 78 14.41 2.51 31.53
CA ASN A 78 15.05 2.78 30.25
C ASN A 78 15.52 1.49 29.56
N ARG A 79 16.15 0.57 30.30
CA ARG A 79 16.58 -0.73 29.77
C ARG A 79 15.41 -1.58 29.31
N LEU A 80 14.32 -1.61 30.09
CA LEU A 80 13.11 -2.32 29.68
C LEU A 80 12.54 -1.73 28.38
N GLY A 81 12.47 -0.40 28.26
CA GLY A 81 12.03 0.26 27.03
C GLY A 81 12.95 0.03 25.82
N GLU A 82 14.26 -0.11 26.03
CA GLU A 82 15.20 -0.54 24.97
C GLU A 82 14.90 -1.97 24.52
N LEU A 83 14.75 -2.91 25.46
CA LEU A 83 14.41 -4.30 25.15
C LEU A 83 13.06 -4.42 24.42
N ASP A 84 12.05 -3.66 24.84
CA ASP A 84 10.74 -3.65 24.17
C ASP A 84 10.85 -3.15 22.72
N ARG A 85 11.71 -2.16 22.46
CA ARG A 85 11.99 -1.71 21.08
C ARG A 85 12.70 -2.77 20.26
N GLU A 86 13.71 -3.44 20.83
CA GLU A 86 14.41 -4.54 20.14
C GLU A 86 13.48 -5.73 19.86
N ILE A 87 12.61 -6.08 20.80
CA ILE A 87 11.61 -7.14 20.62
C ILE A 87 10.67 -6.77 19.49
N LYS A 88 10.12 -5.54 19.48
CA LYS A 88 9.27 -5.06 18.38
C LYS A 88 9.98 -5.14 17.03
N GLN A 89 11.24 -4.71 16.97
CA GLN A 89 12.02 -4.77 15.74
C GLN A 89 12.25 -6.22 15.28
N LYS A 90 12.65 -7.12 16.18
CA LYS A 90 12.87 -8.54 15.86
C LYS A 90 11.58 -9.24 15.45
N GLN A 91 10.45 -8.90 16.09
CA GLN A 91 9.13 -9.40 15.71
C GLN A 91 8.74 -8.93 14.30
N HIS A 92 8.98 -7.66 13.97
CA HIS A 92 8.76 -7.13 12.64
C HIS A 92 9.63 -7.85 11.59
N SER A 93 10.95 -7.97 11.82
CA SER A 93 11.84 -8.71 10.92
C SER A 93 11.42 -10.17 10.73
N ARG A 94 10.99 -10.84 11.80
CA ARG A 94 10.43 -12.20 11.70
C ARG A 94 9.18 -12.23 10.83
N GLY A 95 8.27 -11.27 11.00
CA GLY A 95 7.04 -11.17 10.21
C GLY A 95 7.34 -11.02 8.72
N VAL A 96 8.27 -10.14 8.35
CA VAL A 96 8.73 -9.97 6.96
C VAL A 96 9.32 -11.26 6.40
N LEU A 97 10.22 -11.93 7.14
CA LEU A 97 10.82 -13.19 6.70
C LEU A 97 9.79 -14.31 6.56
N ALA A 98 8.83 -14.39 7.48
CA ALA A 98 7.76 -15.36 7.42
C ALA A 98 6.92 -15.13 6.15
N ALA A 99 6.46 -13.89 5.91
CA ALA A 99 5.71 -13.54 4.71
C ALA A 99 6.50 -13.91 3.43
N LEU A 100 7.79 -13.57 3.34
CA LEU A 100 8.62 -13.98 2.19
C LEU A 100 8.75 -15.49 2.00
N LEU A 101 8.59 -16.28 3.07
CA LEU A 101 8.64 -17.75 3.04
C LEU A 101 7.28 -18.40 2.76
N GLY A 102 6.21 -17.64 2.58
CA GLY A 102 4.87 -18.22 2.48
C GLY A 102 4.14 -18.33 3.81
N GLU A 103 4.76 -17.97 4.93
CA GLU A 103 4.25 -18.20 6.29
C GLU A 103 3.75 -16.88 6.94
N GLY A 104 2.50 -16.84 7.42
CA GLY A 104 1.98 -15.67 8.15
C GLY A 104 1.23 -14.65 7.27
N ASP A 105 1.17 -13.39 7.71
CA ASP A 105 0.33 -12.34 7.10
C ASP A 105 1.04 -11.68 5.90
N HIS A 106 0.76 -12.20 4.71
CA HIS A 106 1.28 -11.68 3.44
C HIS A 106 0.71 -10.31 3.11
N ARG A 107 -0.58 -10.08 3.39
CA ARG A 107 -1.26 -8.81 3.08
C ARG A 107 -0.57 -7.64 3.73
N ALA A 108 -0.28 -7.73 5.03
CA ALA A 108 0.40 -6.66 5.75
C ALA A 108 1.79 -6.35 5.17
N TRP A 109 2.51 -7.36 4.66
CA TRP A 109 3.80 -7.15 4.01
C TRP A 109 3.66 -6.47 2.65
N HIS A 110 2.76 -6.95 1.78
CA HIS A 110 2.51 -6.34 0.46
C HIS A 110 2.03 -4.90 0.59
N GLU A 111 1.12 -4.61 1.53
CA GLU A 111 0.66 -3.25 1.82
C GLU A 111 1.82 -2.33 2.24
N THR A 112 2.67 -2.80 3.16
CA THR A 112 3.82 -2.03 3.64
C THR A 112 4.84 -1.80 2.52
N ALA A 113 5.13 -2.82 1.72
CA ALA A 113 6.06 -2.73 0.59
C ALA A 113 5.55 -1.75 -0.49
N ASN A 114 4.26 -1.83 -0.82
CA ASN A 114 3.62 -0.92 -1.77
C ASN A 114 3.62 0.54 -1.27
N GLN A 115 3.44 0.76 0.04
CA GLN A 115 3.52 2.10 0.63
C GLN A 115 4.94 2.69 0.61
N LEU A 116 5.96 1.87 0.89
CA LEU A 116 7.34 2.36 1.04
C LEU A 116 8.10 2.45 -0.29
N ALA A 117 7.87 1.50 -1.19
CA ALA A 117 8.63 1.36 -2.43
C ALA A 117 7.77 0.69 -3.53
N PRO A 118 6.72 1.37 -4.03
CA PRO A 118 5.74 0.78 -4.94
C PRO A 118 6.35 0.24 -6.25
N ASP A 119 7.32 0.95 -6.82
CA ASP A 119 7.96 0.55 -8.09
C ASP A 119 8.88 -0.65 -7.87
N ALA A 120 9.69 -0.63 -6.81
CA ALA A 120 10.58 -1.73 -6.47
C ALA A 120 9.82 -3.00 -6.07
N HIS A 121 8.64 -2.85 -5.45
CA HIS A 121 7.74 -3.95 -5.12
C HIS A 121 7.14 -4.57 -6.38
N LEU A 122 6.69 -3.75 -7.34
CA LEU A 122 6.20 -4.23 -8.64
C LEU A 122 7.31 -4.98 -9.42
N ASP A 123 8.51 -4.39 -9.51
CA ASP A 123 9.67 -5.04 -10.12
C ASP A 123 10.03 -6.38 -9.46
N TRP A 124 9.90 -6.45 -8.14
CA TRP A 124 10.15 -7.67 -7.39
C TRP A 124 9.11 -8.76 -7.71
N LEU A 125 7.83 -8.40 -7.80
CA LEU A 125 6.76 -9.34 -8.21
C LEU A 125 7.01 -9.90 -9.60
N ILE A 126 7.38 -9.03 -10.55
CA ILE A 126 7.71 -9.46 -11.92
C ILE A 126 8.89 -10.45 -11.91
N LYS A 127 9.91 -10.20 -11.08
CA LYS A 127 11.06 -11.12 -10.91
C LYS A 127 10.71 -12.44 -10.22
N GLN A 128 9.62 -12.51 -9.46
CA GLN A 128 9.12 -13.78 -8.90
C GLN A 128 8.37 -14.63 -9.94
N GLY A 129 8.18 -14.13 -11.16
CA GLY A 129 7.59 -14.87 -12.27
C GLY A 129 6.13 -14.53 -12.57
N PHE A 130 5.55 -13.54 -11.88
CA PHE A 130 4.27 -12.95 -12.26
C PHE A 130 4.46 -12.08 -13.50
N ASP A 131 3.52 -12.12 -14.44
CA ASP A 131 3.47 -11.09 -15.48
C ASP A 131 3.03 -9.73 -14.88
N GLU A 132 3.17 -8.64 -15.63
CA GLU A 132 2.83 -7.29 -15.15
C GLU A 132 1.37 -7.19 -14.68
N LYS A 133 0.46 -7.90 -15.37
CA LYS A 133 -0.98 -7.87 -15.08
C LYS A 133 -1.29 -8.60 -13.77
N GLU A 134 -0.72 -9.78 -13.57
CA GLU A 134 -0.83 -10.54 -12.32
C GLU A 134 -0.19 -9.77 -11.17
N ALA A 135 0.98 -9.16 -11.39
CA ALA A 135 1.66 -8.35 -10.38
C ALA A 135 0.81 -7.14 -9.96
N LEU A 136 0.17 -6.45 -10.91
CA LEU A 136 -0.75 -5.34 -10.62
C LEU A 136 -2.01 -5.83 -9.90
N ARG A 137 -2.61 -6.94 -10.31
CA ARG A 137 -3.77 -7.54 -9.62
C ARG A 137 -3.42 -7.96 -8.20
N LEU A 138 -2.23 -8.48 -7.98
CA LEU A 138 -1.77 -8.87 -6.65
C LEU A 138 -1.53 -7.64 -5.77
N LYS A 139 -0.89 -6.62 -6.34
CA LYS A 139 -0.64 -5.33 -5.68
C LYS A 139 -1.93 -4.63 -5.24
N TRP A 140 -2.97 -4.65 -6.08
CA TRP A 140 -4.18 -3.84 -5.87
C TRP A 140 -5.39 -4.61 -5.36
N LEU A 141 -5.53 -5.90 -5.68
CA LEU A 141 -6.74 -6.68 -5.39
C LEU A 141 -6.50 -7.71 -4.29
N SER A 142 -5.72 -8.77 -4.54
CA SER A 142 -5.64 -9.87 -3.57
C SER A 142 -4.79 -9.54 -2.36
N LYS A 143 -3.71 -8.74 -2.55
CA LYS A 143 -2.66 -8.41 -1.57
C LYS A 143 -2.02 -9.63 -0.89
N ASP A 144 -2.39 -10.84 -1.31
CA ASP A 144 -1.94 -12.12 -0.82
C ASP A 144 -1.56 -12.98 -2.02
N MET A 145 -0.35 -13.54 -1.99
CA MET A 145 0.18 -14.43 -3.02
C MET A 145 -0.42 -15.83 -2.99
N ASN A 146 -0.78 -16.35 -1.81
CA ASN A 146 -1.23 -17.72 -1.64
C ASN A 146 -2.71 -17.89 -1.99
N GLU A 147 -3.50 -16.86 -1.71
CA GLU A 147 -4.94 -16.84 -1.98
C GLU A 147 -5.29 -16.06 -3.27
N HIS A 148 -4.29 -15.58 -4.01
CA HIS A 148 -4.49 -14.73 -5.19
C HIS A 148 -5.47 -15.35 -6.19
N GLN A 149 -5.32 -16.64 -6.49
CA GLN A 149 -6.10 -17.30 -7.51
C GLN A 149 -7.57 -17.49 -7.11
N ASP A 150 -7.82 -17.88 -5.86
CA ASP A 150 -9.16 -18.04 -5.32
C ASP A 150 -9.84 -16.67 -5.16
N TYR A 151 -9.11 -15.67 -4.65
CA TYR A 151 -9.58 -14.29 -4.56
C TYR A 151 -9.99 -13.74 -5.93
N MET A 152 -9.13 -13.91 -6.95
CA MET A 152 -9.42 -13.41 -8.30
C MET A 152 -10.59 -14.15 -8.95
N THR A 153 -10.77 -15.45 -8.67
CA THR A 153 -11.90 -16.23 -9.16
C THR A 153 -13.22 -15.68 -8.61
N ASP A 154 -13.26 -15.43 -7.31
CA ASP A 154 -14.43 -14.88 -6.63
C ASP A 154 -14.70 -13.43 -7.05
N PHE A 155 -13.65 -12.61 -7.16
CA PHE A 155 -13.73 -11.24 -7.64
C PHE A 155 -14.33 -11.19 -9.05
N ILE A 156 -13.81 -11.99 -9.99
CA ILE A 156 -14.33 -12.05 -11.37
C ILE A 156 -15.82 -12.43 -11.37
N LYS A 157 -16.24 -13.37 -10.53
CA LYS A 157 -17.64 -13.80 -10.42
C LYS A 157 -18.60 -12.69 -9.96
N VAL A 158 -18.11 -11.72 -9.18
CA VAL A 158 -18.86 -10.51 -8.85
C VAL A 158 -18.96 -9.60 -10.08
N PHE A 159 -17.82 -9.32 -10.73
CA PHE A 159 -17.74 -8.29 -11.77
C PHE A 159 -18.18 -8.75 -13.17
N GLU A 160 -18.35 -10.05 -13.42
CA GLU A 160 -18.74 -10.60 -14.72
C GLU A 160 -20.08 -10.02 -15.23
N THR A 161 -21.04 -9.78 -14.33
CA THR A 161 -22.39 -9.28 -14.65
C THR A 161 -22.53 -7.77 -14.55
N LEU A 162 -21.50 -7.06 -14.07
CA LEU A 162 -21.59 -5.63 -13.81
C LEU A 162 -21.21 -4.82 -15.04
N ASP A 163 -21.99 -3.81 -15.40
CA ASP A 163 -21.70 -2.96 -16.57
C ASP A 163 -20.51 -2.01 -16.35
N ARG A 164 -20.14 -1.73 -15.10
CA ARG A 164 -19.10 -0.78 -14.70
C ARG A 164 -18.07 -1.43 -13.79
N TRP A 165 -16.82 -1.03 -13.94
CA TRP A 165 -15.71 -1.44 -13.06
C TRP A 165 -15.32 -0.34 -12.05
N GLY A 166 -15.91 0.84 -12.16
CA GLY A 166 -15.73 1.92 -11.21
C GLY A 166 -16.86 2.96 -11.29
N PRO A 167 -16.87 3.94 -10.38
CA PRO A 167 -17.82 5.06 -10.37
C PRO A 167 -17.77 5.85 -11.67
N GLY A 168 -18.92 6.25 -12.20
CA GLY A 168 -18.98 7.05 -13.41
C GLY A 168 -20.39 7.21 -13.99
N SER A 169 -20.54 8.20 -14.85
CA SER A 169 -21.77 8.42 -15.61
C SER A 169 -21.46 9.08 -16.94
N GLU A 170 -22.27 8.82 -17.97
CA GLU A 170 -22.13 9.48 -19.27
C GLU A 170 -22.21 11.01 -19.13
N GLN A 171 -23.05 11.50 -18.22
CA GLN A 171 -23.18 12.92 -17.93
C GLN A 171 -21.89 13.51 -17.36
N SER A 172 -21.20 12.79 -16.47
CA SER A 172 -19.92 13.24 -15.91
C SER A 172 -18.84 13.33 -16.99
N THR A 173 -18.71 12.30 -17.83
CA THR A 173 -17.80 12.29 -18.97
C THR A 173 -18.12 13.43 -19.94
N LEU A 174 -19.40 13.64 -20.27
CA LEU A 174 -19.84 14.73 -21.15
C LEU A 174 -19.59 16.11 -20.56
N ASN A 175 -19.82 16.29 -19.26
CA ASN A 175 -19.51 17.55 -18.57
C ASN A 175 -18.01 17.86 -18.67
N ALA A 176 -17.14 16.88 -18.35
CA ALA A 176 -15.70 17.06 -18.45
C ALA A 176 -15.27 17.38 -19.89
N LEU A 177 -15.90 16.73 -20.88
CA LEU A 177 -15.59 16.94 -22.29
C LEU A 177 -15.97 18.36 -22.74
N ASN A 178 -17.11 18.89 -22.27
CA ASN A 178 -17.54 20.26 -22.56
C ASN A 178 -16.61 21.31 -21.93
N SER A 179 -15.87 20.96 -20.87
CA SER A 179 -14.86 21.82 -20.24
C SER A 179 -13.52 21.82 -20.98
N VAL A 180 -13.32 20.93 -21.96
CA VAL A 180 -12.08 20.89 -22.76
C VAL A 180 -12.04 22.09 -23.70
N PRO A 181 -11.03 22.99 -23.60
CA PRO A 181 -10.99 24.26 -24.34
C PRO A 181 -10.49 24.10 -25.80
N LEU A 182 -10.66 22.93 -26.41
CA LEU A 182 -10.21 22.64 -27.76
C LEU A 182 -11.17 21.69 -28.48
N ASN A 183 -11.19 21.78 -29.81
CA ASN A 183 -11.86 20.81 -30.66
C ASN A 183 -10.87 19.68 -30.97
N SER A 184 -10.91 18.60 -30.18
CA SER A 184 -9.95 17.50 -30.30
C SER A 184 -10.01 16.83 -31.67
N ARG A 185 -8.85 16.48 -32.21
CA ARG A 185 -8.69 15.73 -33.46
C ARG A 185 -8.10 14.35 -33.19
N ASN A 186 -7.20 14.24 -32.21
CA ASN A 186 -6.52 13.01 -31.84
C ASN A 186 -6.61 12.82 -30.32
N ILE A 187 -7.49 11.92 -29.90
CA ILE A 187 -7.70 11.58 -28.49
C ILE A 187 -6.95 10.29 -28.17
N LEU A 188 -6.26 10.25 -27.04
CA LEU A 188 -5.76 9.03 -26.43
C LEU A 188 -6.56 8.75 -25.15
N GLU A 189 -7.30 7.65 -25.12
CA GLU A 189 -7.95 7.16 -23.92
C GLU A 189 -7.10 6.06 -23.28
N ILE A 190 -6.81 6.18 -21.97
CA ILE A 190 -5.93 5.27 -21.23
C ILE A 190 -6.73 4.57 -20.13
N GLY A 191 -6.80 3.25 -20.20
CA GLY A 191 -7.55 2.40 -19.27
C GLY A 191 -9.06 2.47 -19.55
N SER A 192 -9.46 2.17 -20.79
CA SER A 192 -10.87 2.27 -21.21
C SER A 192 -11.81 1.27 -20.54
N GLY A 193 -11.28 0.13 -20.09
CA GLY A 193 -12.09 -0.98 -19.58
C GLY A 193 -13.19 -1.37 -20.58
N LYS A 194 -14.45 -1.24 -20.17
CA LYS A 194 -15.63 -1.54 -21.02
C LYS A 194 -16.00 -0.44 -22.03
N GLY A 195 -15.25 0.66 -22.06
CA GLY A 195 -15.36 1.70 -23.09
C GLY A 195 -16.54 2.66 -22.96
N LEU A 196 -17.04 2.86 -21.75
CA LEU A 196 -18.15 3.78 -21.51
C LEU A 196 -17.76 5.22 -21.82
N ALA A 197 -16.57 5.65 -21.40
CA ALA A 197 -16.02 6.95 -21.76
C ALA A 197 -15.74 7.02 -23.27
N THR A 198 -15.15 5.96 -23.86
CA THR A 198 -14.96 5.84 -25.31
C THR A 198 -16.24 6.11 -26.10
N THR A 199 -17.39 5.55 -25.69
CA THR A 199 -18.68 5.77 -26.36
C THR A 199 -19.08 7.25 -26.32
N VAL A 200 -18.96 7.91 -25.16
CA VAL A 200 -19.30 9.33 -25.02
C VAL A 200 -18.37 10.19 -25.89
N LEU A 201 -17.06 9.94 -25.84
CA LEU A 201 -16.06 10.65 -26.66
C LEU A 201 -16.34 10.46 -28.15
N ALA A 202 -16.66 9.25 -28.59
CA ALA A 202 -16.94 8.95 -29.98
C ALA A 202 -18.22 9.62 -30.47
N ASN A 203 -19.27 9.68 -29.64
CA ASN A 203 -20.57 10.27 -30.01
C ASN A 203 -20.57 11.80 -29.99
N ASN A 204 -19.66 12.42 -29.23
CA ASN A 204 -19.63 13.87 -29.04
C ASN A 204 -18.43 14.56 -29.70
N THR A 205 -17.58 13.80 -30.41
CA THR A 205 -16.43 14.36 -31.16
C THR A 205 -16.30 13.72 -32.55
N GLN A 206 -15.61 14.42 -33.45
CA GLN A 206 -15.18 13.87 -34.75
C GLN A 206 -13.72 13.39 -34.71
N ALA A 207 -13.13 13.28 -33.52
CA ALA A 207 -11.74 12.92 -33.33
C ALA A 207 -11.49 11.45 -33.72
N LYS A 208 -10.23 11.16 -34.07
CA LYS A 208 -9.68 9.80 -34.02
C LYS A 208 -9.34 9.49 -32.57
N ILE A 209 -9.81 8.36 -32.07
CA ILE A 209 -9.65 7.94 -30.68
C ILE A 209 -8.77 6.69 -30.68
N THR A 210 -7.58 6.82 -30.11
CA THR A 210 -6.74 5.67 -29.78
C THR A 210 -7.07 5.23 -28.37
N VAL A 211 -7.38 3.96 -28.20
CA VAL A 211 -7.84 3.41 -26.92
C VAL A 211 -6.80 2.41 -26.43
N VAL A 212 -6.26 2.64 -25.23
CA VAL A 212 -5.26 1.79 -24.60
C VAL A 212 -5.84 1.06 -23.41
N ASP A 213 -5.64 -0.25 -23.37
CA ASP A 213 -5.90 -1.10 -22.22
C ASP A 213 -4.89 -2.26 -22.21
N ASN A 214 -4.65 -2.87 -21.05
CA ASN A 214 -3.76 -4.03 -20.93
C ASN A 214 -4.52 -5.37 -21.04
N GLU A 215 -5.84 -5.32 -21.23
CA GLU A 215 -6.71 -6.48 -21.43
C GLU A 215 -7.18 -6.57 -22.89
N GLN A 216 -6.51 -7.41 -23.69
CA GLN A 216 -6.87 -7.63 -25.09
C GLN A 216 -8.36 -8.00 -25.25
N SER A 217 -8.91 -8.81 -24.35
CA SER A 217 -10.32 -9.20 -24.43
C SER A 217 -11.30 -8.06 -24.20
N ALA A 218 -10.90 -7.01 -23.46
CA ALA A 218 -11.70 -5.80 -23.30
C ALA A 218 -11.68 -4.97 -24.59
N LEU A 219 -10.51 -4.85 -25.23
CA LEU A 219 -10.34 -4.18 -26.52
C LEU A 219 -11.08 -4.89 -27.66
N ASP A 220 -11.10 -6.22 -27.68
CA ASP A 220 -11.82 -7.00 -28.69
C ASP A 220 -13.33 -6.73 -28.59
N ARG A 221 -13.91 -6.81 -27.38
CA ARG A 221 -15.33 -6.49 -27.13
C ARG A 221 -15.66 -5.05 -27.49
N LEU A 222 -14.75 -4.12 -27.19
CA LEU A 222 -14.89 -2.72 -27.54
C LEU A 222 -14.96 -2.55 -29.06
N GLY A 223 -14.06 -3.23 -29.79
CA GLY A 223 -14.03 -3.23 -31.25
C GLY A 223 -15.29 -3.82 -31.89
N GLU A 224 -15.81 -4.92 -31.34
CA GLU A 224 -17.08 -5.53 -31.78
C GLU A 224 -18.24 -4.53 -31.65
N ARG A 225 -18.41 -3.92 -30.48
CA ARG A 225 -19.46 -2.93 -30.22
C ARG A 225 -19.38 -1.73 -31.17
N PHE A 226 -18.20 -1.18 -31.39
CA PHE A 226 -18.06 -0.02 -32.28
C PHE A 226 -18.17 -0.33 -33.77
N THR A 227 -18.00 -1.60 -34.14
CA THR A 227 -18.34 -2.08 -35.47
C THR A 227 -19.85 -2.06 -35.67
N GLU A 228 -20.63 -2.47 -34.66
CA GLU A 228 -22.10 -2.40 -34.68
C GLU A 228 -22.62 -0.96 -34.73
N ASP A 229 -21.97 -0.05 -33.99
CA ASP A 229 -22.32 1.39 -33.94
C ASP A 229 -21.85 2.18 -35.18
N GLY A 230 -21.10 1.57 -36.10
CA GLY A 230 -20.64 2.20 -37.35
C GLY A 230 -19.57 3.28 -37.18
N ILE A 231 -18.85 3.27 -36.05
CA ILE A 231 -17.80 4.27 -35.72
C ILE A 231 -16.39 3.69 -35.65
N SER A 232 -16.23 2.41 -36.01
CA SER A 232 -14.96 1.66 -35.95
C SER A 232 -13.80 2.33 -36.70
N GLU A 233 -14.04 3.04 -37.80
CA GLU A 233 -12.98 3.73 -38.57
C GLU A 233 -12.26 4.83 -37.79
N ARG A 234 -12.87 5.36 -36.72
CA ARG A 234 -12.27 6.38 -35.86
C ARG A 234 -11.63 5.81 -34.60
N ILE A 235 -11.83 4.54 -34.28
CA ILE A 235 -11.35 3.90 -33.06
C ILE A 235 -10.14 3.02 -33.38
N ASN A 236 -9.03 3.27 -32.71
CA ASN A 236 -7.80 2.50 -32.84
C ASN A 236 -7.44 1.84 -31.49
N PRO A 237 -7.85 0.58 -31.25
CA PRO A 237 -7.50 -0.14 -30.04
C PRO A 237 -6.02 -0.54 -30.04
N VAL A 238 -5.34 -0.34 -28.91
CA VAL A 238 -3.92 -0.63 -28.72
C VAL A 238 -3.74 -1.35 -27.38
N CYS A 239 -3.37 -2.63 -27.43
CA CYS A 239 -3.06 -3.39 -26.23
C CYS A 239 -1.64 -3.02 -25.75
N ALA A 240 -1.57 -2.23 -24.68
CA ALA A 240 -0.31 -1.72 -24.12
C ALA A 240 -0.45 -1.37 -22.64
N SER A 241 0.66 -1.36 -21.91
CA SER A 241 0.70 -0.86 -20.54
C SER A 241 0.66 0.67 -20.52
N MET A 242 -0.04 1.25 -19.55
CA MET A 242 -0.11 2.71 -19.37
C MET A 242 1.22 3.34 -18.91
N THR A 243 2.15 2.51 -18.43
CA THR A 243 3.52 2.89 -18.04
C THR A 243 4.50 2.87 -19.23
N GLU A 244 4.15 2.21 -20.33
CA GLU A 244 4.99 2.02 -21.52
C GLU A 244 4.20 2.30 -22.81
N LEU A 245 3.64 3.51 -22.90
CA LEU A 245 2.82 3.90 -24.04
C LEU A 245 3.64 3.98 -25.34
N PRO A 246 3.25 3.28 -26.42
CA PRO A 246 4.04 3.14 -27.65
C PRO A 246 3.85 4.33 -28.62
N PHE A 247 3.82 5.56 -28.10
CA PHE A 247 3.51 6.75 -28.89
C PHE A 247 4.67 7.75 -28.89
N ALA A 248 4.86 8.41 -30.04
CA ALA A 248 5.82 9.49 -30.15
C ALA A 248 5.38 10.70 -29.30
N PRO A 249 6.32 11.56 -28.85
CA PRO A 249 5.98 12.84 -28.26
C PRO A 249 5.08 13.68 -29.18
N GLU A 250 4.19 14.48 -28.58
CA GLU A 250 3.30 15.42 -29.30
C GLU A 250 2.38 14.74 -30.33
N SER A 251 1.83 13.56 -29.99
CA SER A 251 0.95 12.78 -30.88
C SER A 251 -0.55 13.03 -30.67
N PHE A 252 -0.96 13.56 -29.52
CA PHE A 252 -2.37 13.71 -29.15
C PHE A 252 -2.67 15.12 -28.61
N ASP A 253 -3.84 15.66 -28.97
CA ASP A 253 -4.31 16.96 -28.46
C ASP A 253 -5.15 16.82 -27.18
N LEU A 254 -5.70 15.63 -26.93
CA LEU A 254 -6.41 15.28 -25.70
C LEU A 254 -5.99 13.88 -25.21
N ILE A 255 -5.60 13.79 -23.94
CA ILE A 255 -5.50 12.51 -23.21
C ILE A 255 -6.68 12.40 -22.25
N TRP A 256 -7.29 11.23 -22.16
CA TRP A 256 -8.45 10.92 -21.33
C TRP A 256 -8.18 9.70 -20.45
N ALA A 257 -8.38 9.80 -19.14
CA ALA A 257 -8.12 8.71 -18.19
C ALA A 257 -9.13 8.73 -17.03
N GLU A 258 -10.20 7.94 -17.12
CA GLU A 258 -11.18 7.82 -16.03
C GLU A 258 -10.83 6.64 -15.12
N GLY A 259 -10.51 6.90 -13.85
CA GLY A 259 -10.32 5.85 -12.84
C GLY A 259 -9.16 4.91 -13.16
N SER A 260 -8.11 5.39 -13.83
CA SER A 260 -6.98 4.55 -14.26
C SER A 260 -5.61 5.10 -13.84
N ALA A 261 -5.47 6.43 -13.69
CA ALA A 261 -4.18 7.07 -13.38
C ALA A 261 -3.57 6.60 -12.04
N TYR A 262 -4.39 6.21 -11.07
CA TYR A 262 -3.93 5.73 -9.77
C TYR A 262 -3.11 4.43 -9.86
N ILE A 263 -3.31 3.62 -10.91
CA ILE A 263 -2.64 2.31 -11.08
C ILE A 263 -1.12 2.47 -11.18
N MET A 264 -0.68 3.52 -11.89
CA MET A 264 0.73 3.89 -12.02
C MET A 264 1.17 5.02 -11.07
N GLY A 265 0.23 5.57 -10.30
CA GLY A 265 0.40 6.77 -9.47
C GLY A 265 0.19 8.06 -10.27
N VAL A 266 -0.56 9.00 -9.69
CA VAL A 266 -1.01 10.22 -10.40
C VAL A 266 0.16 11.13 -10.79
N GLU A 267 1.16 11.31 -9.93
CA GLU A 267 2.34 12.12 -10.27
C GLU A 267 3.15 11.51 -11.41
N SER A 268 3.22 10.17 -11.44
CA SER A 268 3.87 9.42 -12.52
C SER A 268 3.12 9.61 -13.83
N ALA A 269 1.79 9.45 -13.81
CA ALA A 269 0.92 9.71 -14.96
C ALA A 269 1.08 11.14 -15.49
N LEU A 270 0.98 12.15 -14.62
CA LEU A 270 1.17 13.56 -14.96
C LEU A 270 2.52 13.80 -15.64
N LYS A 271 3.60 13.18 -15.15
CA LYS A 271 4.95 13.34 -15.70
C LYS A 271 5.15 12.59 -17.01
N GLN A 272 4.72 11.33 -17.09
CA GLN A 272 4.99 10.43 -18.21
C GLN A 272 4.08 10.66 -19.41
N TRP A 273 2.84 11.09 -19.20
CA TRP A 273 1.90 11.37 -20.29
C TRP A 273 2.09 12.77 -20.90
N ARG A 274 2.73 13.69 -20.17
CA ARG A 274 2.99 15.08 -20.62
C ARG A 274 3.73 15.21 -21.96
N PRO A 275 4.78 14.41 -22.25
CA PRO A 275 5.50 14.50 -23.51
C PRO A 275 4.66 14.04 -24.70
N ILE A 276 3.70 13.13 -24.48
CA ILE A 276 2.83 12.56 -25.50
C ILE A 276 1.79 13.58 -25.98
N LEU A 277 1.38 14.52 -25.11
CA LEU A 277 0.52 15.64 -25.47
C LEU A 277 1.20 16.62 -26.43
N GLU A 278 0.47 17.10 -27.43
CA GLU A 278 0.80 18.27 -28.25
C GLU A 278 1.00 19.52 -27.37
N ASN A 279 1.60 20.57 -27.92
CA ASN A 279 1.64 21.87 -27.26
C ASN A 279 0.21 22.42 -27.07
N ASP A 280 -0.08 22.99 -25.90
CA ASP A 280 -1.44 23.41 -25.49
C ASP A 280 -2.47 22.27 -25.39
N GLY A 281 -2.03 21.00 -25.51
CA GLY A 281 -2.88 19.82 -25.34
C GLY A 281 -3.43 19.67 -23.91
N VAL A 282 -4.52 18.92 -23.80
CA VAL A 282 -5.31 18.78 -22.56
C VAL A 282 -5.22 17.35 -22.04
N LEU A 283 -5.04 17.20 -20.75
CA LEU A 283 -5.21 15.94 -20.02
C LEU A 283 -6.50 16.06 -19.20
N MET A 284 -7.42 15.13 -19.41
CA MET A 284 -8.50 14.84 -18.47
C MET A 284 -8.13 13.57 -17.72
N PHE A 285 -8.08 13.65 -16.39
CA PHE A 285 -8.01 12.45 -15.57
C PHE A 285 -8.94 12.54 -14.37
N SER A 286 -9.43 11.40 -13.87
CA SER A 286 -10.10 11.32 -12.59
C SER A 286 -9.26 10.58 -11.56
N ASP A 287 -9.32 11.06 -10.31
CA ASP A 287 -8.61 10.46 -9.16
C ASP A 287 -9.54 10.43 -7.94
N LEU A 288 -9.35 9.43 -7.09
CA LEU A 288 -10.04 9.34 -5.82
C LEU A 288 -9.34 10.24 -4.80
N VAL A 289 -10.08 11.20 -4.22
CA VAL A 289 -9.51 12.24 -3.37
C VAL A 289 -10.32 12.48 -2.11
N TRP A 290 -9.66 13.05 -1.10
CA TRP A 290 -10.31 13.56 0.11
C TRP A 290 -10.92 14.94 -0.15
N PHE A 291 -12.20 15.09 0.18
CA PHE A 291 -12.92 16.37 0.14
C PHE A 291 -12.79 17.16 1.45
N THR A 292 -12.42 16.49 2.54
CA THR A 292 -12.28 17.10 3.87
C THR A 292 -11.00 16.69 4.59
N ASP A 293 -10.54 17.56 5.48
CA ASP A 293 -9.46 17.24 6.43
C ASP A 293 -10.00 16.56 7.71
N ALA A 294 -11.29 16.72 8.01
CA ALA A 294 -11.96 16.06 9.13
C ALA A 294 -12.38 14.64 8.72
N ARG A 295 -11.40 13.74 8.64
CA ARG A 295 -11.60 12.36 8.15
C ARG A 295 -11.92 11.41 9.29
N THR A 296 -12.92 10.55 9.09
CA THR A 296 -13.22 9.49 10.03
C THR A 296 -12.07 8.46 10.06
N PRO A 297 -11.56 8.06 11.25
CA PRO A 297 -10.43 7.14 11.35
C PRO A 297 -10.63 5.81 10.60
N GLU A 298 -11.86 5.33 10.51
CA GLU A 298 -12.21 4.12 9.77
C GLU A 298 -11.99 4.28 8.26
N ALA A 299 -12.53 5.35 7.66
CA ALA A 299 -12.33 5.65 6.24
C ALA A 299 -10.85 5.89 5.93
N GLN A 300 -10.13 6.61 6.81
CA GLN A 300 -8.70 6.84 6.65
C GLN A 300 -7.89 5.54 6.71
N ALA A 301 -8.20 4.64 7.64
CA ALA A 301 -7.53 3.35 7.76
C ALA A 301 -7.80 2.46 6.54
N PHE A 302 -9.03 2.47 6.03
CA PHE A 302 -9.42 1.73 4.82
C PHE A 302 -8.62 2.20 3.60
N TRP A 303 -8.69 3.49 3.26
CA TRP A 303 -7.98 4.02 2.09
C TRP A 303 -6.46 3.99 2.22
N LYS A 304 -5.91 4.03 3.44
CA LYS A 304 -4.47 3.82 3.63
C LYS A 304 -4.03 2.41 3.17
N GLY A 305 -4.90 1.41 3.26
CA GLY A 305 -4.64 0.05 2.75
C GLY A 305 -4.96 -0.08 1.26
N GLU A 306 -6.06 0.52 0.79
CA GLU A 306 -6.55 0.37 -0.59
C GLU A 306 -5.87 1.32 -1.59
N TYR A 307 -5.76 2.60 -1.25
CA TYR A 307 -5.14 3.62 -2.10
C TYR A 307 -4.25 4.57 -1.28
N PRO A 308 -3.01 4.16 -0.96
CA PRO A 308 -2.12 4.95 -0.11
C PRO A 308 -1.74 6.33 -0.68
N ASP A 309 -1.77 6.48 -2.01
CA ASP A 309 -1.53 7.74 -2.74
C ASP A 309 -2.81 8.60 -2.85
N MET A 310 -3.83 8.33 -2.03
CA MET A 310 -5.02 9.17 -1.95
C MET A 310 -4.70 10.50 -1.25
N HIS A 311 -4.92 11.60 -1.95
CA HIS A 311 -4.61 12.95 -1.48
C HIS A 311 -5.87 13.85 -1.47
N SER A 312 -5.77 15.05 -0.89
CA SER A 312 -6.84 16.05 -0.99
C SER A 312 -6.84 16.72 -2.36
N VAL A 313 -7.98 17.28 -2.76
CA VAL A 313 -8.10 18.10 -3.99
C VAL A 313 -7.01 19.17 -4.03
N ALA A 314 -6.82 19.90 -2.92
CA ALA A 314 -5.79 20.95 -2.83
C ALA A 314 -4.37 20.43 -3.11
N THR A 315 -4.03 19.25 -2.60
CA THR A 315 -2.71 18.65 -2.83
C THR A 315 -2.55 18.24 -4.30
N ARG A 316 -3.58 17.64 -4.90
CA ARG A 316 -3.57 17.26 -6.32
C ARG A 316 -3.43 18.47 -7.23
N LEU A 317 -4.10 19.57 -6.93
CA LEU A 317 -3.94 20.82 -7.68
C LEU A 317 -2.50 21.36 -7.65
N GLU A 318 -1.80 21.25 -6.52
CA GLU A 318 -0.39 21.65 -6.43
C GLU A 318 0.55 20.70 -7.19
N GLN A 319 0.29 19.39 -7.15
CA GLN A 319 1.04 18.40 -7.94
C GLN A 319 0.84 18.62 -9.45
N ILE A 320 -0.39 18.89 -9.89
CA ILE A 320 -0.73 19.24 -11.28
C ILE A 320 0.07 20.46 -11.74
N LYS A 321 0.10 21.53 -10.94
CA LYS A 321 0.88 22.75 -11.25
C LYS A 321 2.37 22.45 -11.33
N THR A 322 2.89 21.71 -10.36
CA THR A 322 4.31 21.32 -10.29
C THR A 322 4.72 20.47 -11.50
N ALA A 323 3.83 19.61 -11.98
CA ALA A 323 4.04 18.82 -13.20
C ALA A 323 3.95 19.66 -14.50
N GLY A 324 3.75 20.98 -14.40
CA GLY A 324 3.76 21.89 -15.55
C GLY A 324 2.45 21.86 -16.34
N TYR A 325 1.32 21.76 -15.64
CA TYR A 325 -0.01 21.94 -16.19
C TYR A 325 -0.72 23.15 -15.56
N LYS A 326 -1.60 23.77 -16.34
CA LYS A 326 -2.56 24.76 -15.89
C LYS A 326 -3.90 24.07 -15.68
N VAL A 327 -4.52 24.25 -14.52
CA VAL A 327 -5.87 23.76 -14.25
C VAL A 327 -6.87 24.60 -15.07
N ILE A 328 -7.71 23.92 -15.86
CA ILE A 328 -8.82 24.55 -16.60
C ILE A 328 -10.07 24.50 -15.73
N GLU A 329 -10.43 23.30 -15.28
CA GLU A 329 -11.58 23.05 -14.42
C GLU A 329 -11.35 21.76 -13.63
N HIS A 330 -12.02 21.64 -12.50
CA HIS A 330 -12.17 20.37 -11.78
C HIS A 330 -13.51 20.34 -11.06
N PHE A 331 -14.09 19.15 -10.92
CA PHE A 331 -15.35 18.97 -10.20
C PHE A 331 -15.50 17.53 -9.69
N PRO A 332 -16.28 17.32 -8.61
CA PRO A 332 -16.54 15.99 -8.09
C PRO A 332 -17.53 15.22 -8.97
N LEU A 333 -17.37 13.89 -9.03
CA LEU A 333 -18.41 13.02 -9.56
C LEU A 333 -19.70 13.18 -8.76
N SER A 334 -20.83 13.08 -9.47
CA SER A 334 -22.15 13.14 -8.83
C SER A 334 -22.40 11.89 -7.99
N GLN A 335 -23.30 12.03 -7.01
CA GLN A 335 -23.80 10.89 -6.24
C GLN A 335 -24.37 9.79 -7.16
N GLN A 336 -25.10 10.18 -8.23
CA GLN A 336 -25.62 9.23 -9.21
C GLN A 336 -24.50 8.43 -9.91
N ALA A 337 -23.36 9.05 -10.22
CA ALA A 337 -22.23 8.37 -10.84
C ALA A 337 -21.64 7.29 -9.92
N TRP A 338 -21.64 7.52 -8.61
CA TRP A 338 -21.29 6.52 -7.61
C TRP A 338 -22.36 5.42 -7.50
N GLU A 339 -23.63 5.79 -7.40
CA GLU A 339 -24.75 4.85 -7.30
C GLU A 339 -24.82 3.89 -8.49
N ASN A 340 -24.46 4.36 -9.69
CA ASN A 340 -24.34 3.53 -10.90
C ASN A 340 -23.32 2.38 -10.75
N TYR A 341 -22.40 2.48 -9.80
CA TYR A 341 -21.36 1.48 -9.53
C TYR A 341 -21.63 0.70 -8.24
N PHE A 342 -21.73 1.38 -7.09
CA PHE A 342 -21.73 0.67 -5.81
C PHE A 342 -23.07 -0.04 -5.52
N LEU A 343 -24.21 0.43 -6.07
CA LEU A 343 -25.50 -0.25 -5.87
C LEU A 343 -25.54 -1.61 -6.58
N PRO A 344 -25.14 -1.73 -7.87
CA PRO A 344 -24.97 -3.03 -8.51
C PRO A 344 -23.99 -3.96 -7.78
N VAL A 345 -22.85 -3.44 -7.31
CA VAL A 345 -21.88 -4.23 -6.51
C VAL A 345 -22.54 -4.72 -5.23
N LYS A 346 -23.22 -3.85 -4.48
CA LYS A 346 -23.94 -4.20 -3.25
C LYS A 346 -24.97 -5.30 -3.47
N GLN A 347 -25.76 -5.19 -4.55
CA GLN A 347 -26.73 -6.21 -4.91
C GLN A 347 -26.03 -7.54 -5.18
N ARG A 348 -24.97 -7.52 -6.00
CA ARG A 348 -24.25 -8.73 -6.40
C ARG A 348 -23.57 -9.42 -5.21
N VAL A 349 -22.97 -8.65 -4.31
CA VAL A 349 -22.40 -9.16 -3.05
C VAL A 349 -23.49 -9.81 -2.21
N SER A 350 -24.65 -9.17 -2.06
CA SER A 350 -25.78 -9.70 -1.28
C SER A 350 -26.34 -11.01 -1.85
N GLU A 351 -26.35 -11.16 -3.18
CA GLU A 351 -26.79 -12.38 -3.86
C GLU A 351 -25.81 -13.54 -3.69
N LEU A 352 -24.50 -13.27 -3.73
CA LEU A 352 -23.47 -14.30 -3.71
C LEU A 352 -23.08 -14.75 -2.29
N LEU A 353 -23.16 -13.85 -1.30
CA LEU A 353 -22.70 -14.10 0.07
C LEU A 353 -23.27 -15.39 0.71
N PRO A 354 -24.57 -15.74 0.55
CA PRO A 354 -25.10 -16.99 1.09
C PRO A 354 -24.48 -18.25 0.50
N SER A 355 -23.99 -18.18 -0.74
CA SER A 355 -23.38 -19.32 -1.46
C SER A 355 -21.87 -19.43 -1.28
N MET A 356 -21.23 -18.34 -0.85
CA MET A 356 -19.76 -18.20 -0.74
C MET A 356 -19.38 -17.41 0.53
N PRO A 357 -19.80 -17.87 1.72
CA PRO A 357 -19.68 -17.09 2.96
C PRO A 357 -18.21 -16.86 3.40
N ASP A 358 -17.31 -17.76 3.03
CA ASP A 358 -15.89 -17.69 3.37
C ASP A 358 -15.04 -16.96 2.30
N SER A 359 -15.68 -16.35 1.30
CA SER A 359 -14.98 -15.64 0.23
C SER A 359 -14.39 -14.32 0.73
N ASN A 360 -13.06 -14.24 0.73
CA ASN A 360 -12.34 -13.02 1.10
C ASN A 360 -12.68 -11.87 0.16
N ALA A 361 -12.84 -12.12 -1.15
CA ALA A 361 -13.22 -11.09 -2.12
C ALA A 361 -14.61 -10.51 -1.84
N LEU A 362 -15.61 -11.35 -1.50
CA LEU A 362 -16.95 -10.86 -1.14
C LEU A 362 -16.95 -10.06 0.16
N ASN A 363 -16.16 -10.49 1.15
CA ASN A 363 -16.03 -9.77 2.42
C ASN A 363 -15.35 -8.40 2.24
N ASP A 364 -14.29 -8.34 1.43
CA ASP A 364 -13.58 -7.09 1.12
C ASP A 364 -14.48 -6.13 0.33
N LEU A 365 -15.23 -6.62 -0.66
CA LEU A 365 -16.22 -5.82 -1.41
C LEU A 365 -17.40 -5.37 -0.53
N ALA A 366 -17.88 -6.21 0.37
CA ALA A 366 -18.94 -5.82 1.33
C ALA A 366 -18.47 -4.68 2.24
N LYS A 367 -17.21 -4.74 2.69
CA LYS A 367 -16.58 -3.68 3.48
C LYS A 367 -16.41 -2.40 2.66
N GLU A 368 -15.96 -2.51 1.41
CA GLU A 368 -15.83 -1.37 0.48
C GLU A 368 -17.18 -0.67 0.26
N VAL A 369 -18.25 -1.43 -0.03
CA VAL A 369 -19.62 -0.91 -0.12
C VAL A 369 -20.04 -0.20 1.17
N SER A 370 -19.74 -0.76 2.34
CA SER A 370 -20.05 -0.13 3.63
C SER A 370 -19.29 1.18 3.86
N ILE A 371 -18.06 1.29 3.35
CA ILE A 371 -17.29 2.54 3.39
C ILE A 371 -17.93 3.59 2.48
N TYR A 372 -18.37 3.20 1.27
CA TYR A 372 -19.11 4.10 0.37
C TYR A 372 -20.40 4.62 0.99
N GLU A 373 -21.22 3.75 1.57
CA GLU A 373 -22.53 4.16 2.12
C GLU A 373 -22.42 5.13 3.30
N ARG A 374 -21.30 5.10 4.03
CA ARG A 374 -21.14 5.87 5.27
C ARG A 374 -20.32 7.14 5.12
N TYR A 375 -19.43 7.22 4.14
CA TYR A 375 -18.35 8.22 4.13
C TYR A 375 -18.12 8.89 2.76
N LEU A 376 -19.04 8.74 1.80
CA LEU A 376 -18.92 9.34 0.45
C LEU A 376 -18.96 10.89 0.43
N ASP A 377 -19.31 11.50 1.56
CA ASP A 377 -19.22 12.95 1.76
C ASP A 377 -17.80 13.40 2.16
N GLU A 378 -16.99 12.50 2.70
CA GLU A 378 -15.59 12.77 3.07
C GLU A 378 -14.62 12.61 1.90
N PHE A 379 -14.95 11.76 0.94
CA PHE A 379 -14.13 11.46 -0.23
C PHE A 379 -14.96 11.18 -1.49
N GLY A 380 -14.33 11.29 -2.65
CA GLY A 380 -14.95 10.89 -3.89
C GLY A 380 -13.98 11.00 -5.06
N TYR A 381 -14.45 10.65 -6.25
CA TYR A 381 -13.70 10.87 -7.47
C TYR A 381 -13.86 12.33 -7.89
N GLU A 382 -12.74 12.98 -8.19
CA GLU A 382 -12.68 14.32 -8.76
C GLU A 382 -12.19 14.19 -10.21
N MET A 383 -12.87 14.85 -11.14
CA MET A 383 -12.40 14.99 -12.52
C MET A 383 -11.54 16.25 -12.64
N PHE A 384 -10.34 16.12 -13.17
CA PHE A 384 -9.39 17.21 -13.38
C PHE A 384 -9.17 17.42 -14.88
N ILE A 385 -9.50 18.61 -15.38
CA ILE A 385 -9.24 19.04 -16.75
C ILE A 385 -8.06 20.00 -16.71
N VAL A 386 -6.92 19.59 -17.26
CA VAL A 386 -5.66 20.31 -17.12
C VAL A 386 -4.99 20.48 -18.48
N GLN A 387 -4.44 21.66 -18.74
CA GLN A 387 -3.78 21.99 -19.99
C GLN A 387 -2.27 22.01 -19.81
N LYS A 388 -1.53 21.41 -20.75
CA LYS A 388 -0.05 21.44 -20.76
C LYS A 388 0.43 22.88 -20.84
N ALA A 389 1.16 23.34 -19.82
CA ALA A 389 1.69 24.69 -19.79
C ALA A 389 2.84 24.85 -20.81
N LYS A 390 2.91 26.03 -21.46
CA LYS A 390 4.04 26.41 -22.29
C LYS A 390 5.31 26.47 -21.44
N LYS A 391 6.41 25.92 -21.97
CA LYS A 391 7.74 25.97 -21.33
C LYS A 391 8.25 27.41 -21.25
#